data_AF-A0A3E0N0J6-F1
#
_entry.id   AF-A0A3E0N0J6-F1
#
_cell.length_a   1.000
_cell.length_b   1.000
_cell.length_c   1.000
_cell.angle_alpha   90.00
_cell.angle_beta   90.00
_cell.angle_gamma   90.00
#
_symmetry.space_group_name_H-M   'P 1'
#
loop_
_entity.id
_entity.type
_entity.pdbx_description
1 polymer ?
#
loop_
_entity_poly.entity_id
_entity_poly.type
_entity_poly.pdbx_seq_one_letter_code
_entity_poly.pdbx_strand_id
1 'polypeptide(L)'
;MTPDAVLIQQPAIDFTTFLGLSHQMLGYSPGRAADSTRREFSDAERFLSCLAALRDEHAPAGITPNLLAHVSFSVFIAADERDLLDVLEAASGMSFVTAETLARGVHAAVITGTLNQWRDAVKTGTSVAREHAVRACYCKVMVLFERAGLAQVWADFTKKSTTDHLFYLEDKRKR
;
A
#
# COMPACT_ATOMS: atom_id res chain seq x y z
N MET A 1 -5.63 -1.84 24.19
CA MET A 1 -4.78 -2.86 23.55
C MET A 1 -3.85 -2.20 22.57
N THR A 2 -2.71 -2.80 22.22
CA THR A 2 -1.90 -2.28 21.11
C THR A 2 -2.65 -2.52 19.80
N PRO A 3 -2.78 -1.53 18.91
CA PRO A 3 -3.42 -1.72 17.62
C PRO A 3 -2.80 -2.87 16.83
N ASP A 4 -3.65 -3.68 16.21
CA ASP A 4 -3.26 -4.74 15.30
C ASP A 4 -3.89 -4.52 13.92
N ALA A 5 -3.18 -4.94 12.87
CA ALA A 5 -3.59 -4.81 11.48
C ALA A 5 -3.24 -6.07 10.69
N VAL A 6 -4.11 -6.46 9.76
CA VAL A 6 -3.89 -7.52 8.78
C VAL A 6 -4.37 -7.09 7.39
N LEU A 7 -3.63 -7.47 6.35
CA LEU A 7 -3.99 -7.20 4.97
C LEU A 7 -4.98 -8.28 4.50
N ILE A 8 -6.23 -7.91 4.24
CA ILE A 8 -7.32 -8.86 3.95
C ILE A 8 -7.74 -8.90 2.48
N GLN A 9 -7.40 -7.87 1.72
CA GLN A 9 -7.72 -7.80 0.29
C GLN A 9 -6.51 -7.25 -0.48
N GLN A 10 -6.17 -7.97 -1.54
CA GLN A 10 -5.21 -7.57 -2.57
C GLN A 10 -5.93 -7.51 -3.92
N PRO A 11 -5.42 -6.75 -4.91
CA PRO A 11 -6.04 -6.70 -6.22
C PRO A 11 -5.91 -8.06 -6.92
N ALA A 12 -7.02 -8.56 -7.46
CA ALA A 12 -7.04 -9.71 -8.36
C ALA A 12 -7.11 -9.20 -9.80
N ILE A 13 -6.06 -9.46 -10.58
CA ILE A 13 -5.93 -8.96 -11.96
C ILE A 13 -6.06 -10.13 -12.94
N ASP A 14 -7.00 -10.05 -13.87
CA ASP A 14 -7.09 -10.98 -15.00
C ASP A 14 -6.06 -10.62 -16.08
N PHE A 15 -4.82 -11.06 -15.87
CA PHE A 15 -3.73 -10.83 -16.80
C PHE A 15 -3.96 -11.49 -18.16
N THR A 16 -4.63 -12.64 -18.21
CA THR A 16 -4.85 -13.37 -19.46
C THR A 16 -5.69 -12.54 -20.41
N THR A 17 -6.86 -12.07 -19.95
CA THR A 17 -7.75 -11.25 -20.77
C THR A 17 -7.12 -9.88 -21.06
N PHE A 18 -6.52 -9.25 -20.05
CA PHE A 18 -5.91 -7.94 -20.19
C PHE A 18 -4.76 -7.92 -21.20
N LEU A 19 -3.79 -8.82 -21.07
CA LEU A 19 -2.63 -8.88 -21.97
C LEU A 19 -3.04 -9.39 -23.36
N GLY A 20 -3.99 -10.33 -23.44
CA GLY A 20 -4.51 -10.84 -24.71
C GLY A 20 -5.14 -9.74 -25.55
N LEU A 21 -6.06 -8.96 -24.96
CA LEU A 21 -6.68 -7.84 -25.66
C LEU A 21 -5.67 -6.73 -25.99
N SER A 22 -4.77 -6.41 -25.06
CA SER A 22 -3.74 -5.38 -25.29
C SER A 22 -2.83 -5.75 -26.47
N HIS A 23 -2.42 -7.02 -26.57
CA HIS A 23 -1.60 -7.49 -27.69
C HIS A 23 -2.34 -7.39 -29.02
N GLN A 24 -3.62 -7.75 -29.06
CA GLN A 24 -4.45 -7.62 -30.27
C GLN A 24 -4.62 -6.15 -30.71
N MET A 25 -4.77 -5.22 -29.77
CA MET A 25 -5.03 -3.81 -30.08
C MET A 25 -3.76 -3.01 -30.38
N LEU A 26 -2.64 -3.32 -29.72
CA LEU A 26 -1.41 -2.52 -29.77
C LEU A 26 -0.30 -3.17 -30.60
N GLY A 27 -0.41 -4.46 -30.92
CA GLY A 27 0.63 -5.22 -31.62
C GLY A 27 1.79 -5.69 -30.73
N TYR A 28 1.78 -5.36 -29.43
CA TYR A 28 2.77 -5.78 -28.44
C TYR A 28 2.11 -6.10 -27.10
N SER A 29 2.78 -6.89 -26.26
CA SER A 29 2.30 -7.18 -24.89
C SER A 29 2.86 -6.14 -23.91
N PRO A 30 2.02 -5.38 -23.18
CA PRO A 30 2.48 -4.47 -22.13
C PRO A 30 3.21 -5.18 -20.98
N GLY A 31 3.03 -6.49 -20.83
CA GLY A 31 3.75 -7.32 -19.84
C GLY A 31 5.20 -7.61 -20.21
N ARG A 32 5.61 -7.38 -21.47
CA ARG A 32 6.93 -7.78 -21.99
C ARG A 32 8.09 -7.31 -21.11
N ALA A 33 8.06 -6.05 -20.68
CA ALA A 33 9.14 -5.49 -19.86
C ALA A 33 9.25 -6.24 -18.52
N ALA A 34 8.13 -6.44 -17.81
CA ALA A 34 8.11 -7.14 -16.53
C ALA A 34 8.54 -8.61 -16.68
N ASP A 35 8.02 -9.30 -17.69
CA ASP A 35 8.25 -10.73 -17.93
C ASP A 35 9.70 -11.01 -18.40
N SER A 36 10.38 -10.01 -18.97
CA SER A 36 11.77 -10.15 -19.44
C SER A 36 12.82 -10.01 -18.34
N THR A 37 12.44 -9.54 -17.15
CA THR A 37 13.38 -9.41 -16.03
C THR A 37 13.47 -10.71 -15.23
N ARG A 38 14.60 -10.92 -14.54
CA ARG A 38 14.74 -12.02 -13.56
C ARG A 38 14.11 -11.70 -12.20
N ARG A 39 13.51 -10.52 -12.05
CA ARG A 39 12.92 -10.06 -10.81
C ARG A 39 11.48 -10.57 -10.74
N GLU A 40 11.12 -11.16 -9.60
CA GLU A 40 9.73 -11.48 -9.31
C GLU A 40 8.98 -10.21 -8.91
N PHE A 41 7.86 -9.95 -9.59
CA PHE A 41 6.96 -8.85 -9.30
C PHE A 41 5.71 -9.37 -8.61
N SER A 42 5.20 -8.62 -7.62
CA SER A 42 3.84 -8.86 -7.14
C SER A 42 2.83 -8.57 -8.26
N ASP A 43 1.64 -9.16 -8.21
CA ASP A 43 0.59 -8.90 -9.20
C ASP A 43 0.28 -7.41 -9.34
N ALA A 44 0.22 -6.68 -8.21
CA ALA A 44 0.03 -5.24 -8.23
C ALA A 44 1.19 -4.50 -8.92
N GLU A 45 2.45 -4.85 -8.65
CA GLU A 45 3.60 -4.21 -9.30
C GLU A 45 3.67 -4.56 -10.80
N ARG A 46 3.38 -5.81 -11.17
CA ARG A 46 3.29 -6.25 -12.57
C ARG A 46 2.19 -5.50 -13.30
N PHE A 47 1.01 -5.38 -12.71
CA PHE A 47 -0.11 -4.64 -13.29
C PHE A 47 0.24 -3.16 -13.51
N LEU A 48 0.84 -2.49 -12.52
CA LEU A 48 1.29 -1.11 -12.66
C LEU A 48 2.35 -0.94 -13.76
N SER A 49 3.26 -1.92 -13.91
CA SER A 49 4.25 -1.94 -14.99
C SER A 49 3.57 -2.02 -16.36
N CYS A 50 2.57 -2.91 -16.50
CA CYS A 50 1.81 -3.01 -17.73
C CYS A 50 1.04 -1.71 -18.05
N LEU A 51 0.47 -1.04 -17.05
CA LEU A 51 -0.20 0.25 -17.25
C LEU A 51 0.78 1.34 -17.70
N ALA A 52 2.00 1.35 -17.18
CA ALA A 52 3.04 2.25 -17.67
C ALA A 52 3.39 1.95 -19.13
N ALA A 53 3.52 0.66 -19.47
CA ALA A 53 3.81 0.19 -20.83
C ALA A 53 2.70 0.50 -21.84
N LEU A 54 1.43 0.55 -21.43
CA LEU A 54 0.33 1.02 -22.28
C LEU A 54 0.48 2.48 -22.71
N ARG A 55 1.06 3.32 -21.84
CA ARG A 55 1.30 4.73 -22.13
C ARG A 55 2.59 4.93 -22.95
N ASP A 56 3.61 4.11 -22.68
CA ASP A 56 4.90 4.12 -23.36
C ASP A 56 5.48 2.70 -23.38
N GLU A 57 5.55 2.07 -24.56
CA GLU A 57 6.04 0.69 -24.74
C GLU A 57 7.44 0.45 -24.12
N HIS A 58 8.26 1.50 -24.03
CA HIS A 58 9.62 1.42 -23.52
C HIS A 58 9.72 1.75 -22.02
N ALA A 59 8.60 1.96 -21.33
CA ALA A 59 8.58 2.20 -19.91
C ALA A 59 9.25 1.05 -19.13
N PRO A 60 10.11 1.35 -18.14
CA PRO A 60 10.75 0.32 -17.33
C PRO A 60 9.72 -0.41 -16.46
N ALA A 61 9.96 -1.70 -16.21
CA ALA A 61 9.15 -2.48 -15.27
C ALA A 61 9.39 -2.02 -13.82
N GLY A 62 8.31 -1.92 -13.05
CA GLY A 62 8.32 -1.56 -11.64
C GLY A 62 7.17 -0.64 -11.23
N ILE A 63 7.23 -0.19 -9.98
CA ILE A 63 6.23 0.72 -9.43
C ILE A 63 6.38 2.13 -10.02
N THR A 64 5.31 2.59 -10.67
CA THR A 64 5.24 3.96 -11.20
C THR A 64 4.35 4.82 -10.30
N PRO A 65 4.88 5.87 -9.64
CA PRO A 65 4.15 6.63 -8.62
C PRO A 65 2.82 7.24 -9.07
N ASN A 66 2.71 7.69 -10.33
CA ASN A 66 1.49 8.31 -10.85
C ASN A 66 0.39 7.30 -11.24
N LEU A 67 0.65 5.99 -11.09
CA LEU A 67 -0.31 4.92 -11.42
C LEU A 67 -0.81 4.18 -10.17
N LEU A 68 -0.32 4.52 -8.97
CA LEU A 68 -0.67 3.87 -7.70
C LEU A 68 -2.18 3.89 -7.40
N ALA A 69 -2.93 4.82 -8.00
CA ALA A 69 -4.38 4.90 -7.85
C ALA A 69 -5.17 3.76 -8.52
N HIS A 70 -4.53 2.95 -9.39
CA HIS A 70 -5.19 1.86 -10.12
C HIS A 70 -5.32 0.55 -9.34
N VAL A 71 -4.71 0.46 -8.16
CA VAL A 71 -4.77 -0.75 -7.32
C VAL A 71 -5.26 -0.38 -5.93
N SER A 72 -6.16 -1.20 -5.39
CA SER A 72 -6.79 -0.98 -4.08
C SER A 72 -6.56 -2.17 -3.16
N PHE A 73 -6.45 -1.86 -1.87
CA PHE A 73 -6.18 -2.82 -0.81
C PHE A 73 -7.09 -2.53 0.38
N SER A 74 -7.44 -3.59 1.11
CA SER A 74 -8.18 -3.48 2.36
C SER A 74 -7.38 -4.03 3.51
N VAL A 75 -7.32 -3.28 4.61
CA VAL A 75 -6.67 -3.65 5.86
C VAL A 75 -7.73 -3.74 6.95
N PHE A 76 -7.74 -4.85 7.67
CA PHE A 76 -8.54 -5.02 8.87
C PHE A 76 -7.70 -4.62 10.08
N ILE A 77 -8.20 -3.70 10.89
CA ILE A 77 -7.52 -3.12 12.03
C ILE A 77 -8.37 -3.31 13.28
N ALA A 78 -7.76 -3.66 14.40
CA ALA A 78 -8.39 -3.67 15.72
C ALA A 78 -7.58 -2.77 16.67
N ALA A 79 -8.25 -1.84 17.34
CA ALA A 79 -7.62 -0.88 18.24
C ALA A 79 -8.60 -0.41 19.31
N ASP A 80 -8.10 0.24 20.36
CA ASP A 80 -8.98 0.92 21.31
C ASP A 80 -9.71 2.08 20.62
N GLU A 81 -10.89 2.46 21.12
CA GLU A 81 -11.77 3.46 20.49
C GLU A 81 -11.05 4.77 20.13
N ARG A 82 -10.21 5.29 21.03
CA ARG A 82 -9.46 6.54 20.79
C ARG A 82 -8.38 6.38 19.72
N ASP A 83 -7.59 5.32 19.80
CA ASP A 83 -6.53 5.04 18.83
C ASP A 83 -7.12 4.79 17.44
N LEU A 84 -8.29 4.15 17.36
CA LEU A 84 -8.95 3.90 16.08
C LEU A 84 -9.36 5.19 15.38
N LEU A 85 -9.80 6.22 16.11
CA LEU A 85 -10.13 7.52 15.54
C LEU A 85 -8.88 8.17 14.91
N ASP A 86 -7.74 8.14 15.59
CA ASP A 86 -6.50 8.69 15.07
C ASP A 86 -5.93 7.88 13.89
N VAL A 87 -6.14 6.55 13.89
CA VAL A 87 -5.85 5.70 12.74
C VAL A 87 -6.74 6.10 11.55
N LEU A 88 -8.04 6.28 11.75
CA LEU A 88 -8.95 6.70 10.68
C LEU A 88 -8.60 8.10 10.14
N GLU A 89 -8.14 9.02 11.00
CA GLU A 89 -7.68 10.34 10.59
C GLU A 89 -6.45 10.26 9.65
N ALA A 90 -5.48 9.41 9.97
CA ALA A 90 -4.32 9.19 9.11
C ALA A 90 -4.69 8.47 7.80
N ALA A 91 -5.81 7.73 7.77
CA ALA A 91 -6.40 7.12 6.57
C ALA A 91 -7.45 8.02 5.88
N SER A 92 -7.44 9.33 6.13
CA SER A 92 -8.43 10.26 5.56
C SER A 92 -8.57 10.12 4.04
N GLY A 93 -9.83 10.10 3.57
CA GLY A 93 -10.19 9.92 2.17
C GLY A 93 -10.32 8.46 1.72
N MET A 94 -10.03 7.48 2.58
CA MET A 94 -10.32 6.06 2.34
C MET A 94 -11.73 5.69 2.78
N SER A 95 -12.32 4.68 2.13
CA SER A 95 -13.59 4.10 2.59
C SER A 95 -13.32 3.20 3.79
N PHE A 96 -14.20 3.20 4.78
CA PHE A 96 -14.07 2.30 5.91
C PHE A 96 -15.43 1.88 6.46
N VAL A 97 -15.44 0.75 7.16
CA VAL A 97 -16.54 0.31 8.03
C VAL A 97 -15.97 0.00 9.40
N THR A 98 -16.71 0.30 10.46
CA THR A 98 -16.31 0.01 11.84
C THR A 98 -17.33 -0.89 12.53
N ALA A 99 -16.87 -1.63 13.54
CA ALA A 99 -17.72 -2.45 14.40
C ALA A 99 -17.16 -2.46 15.82
N GLU A 100 -18.06 -2.42 16.81
CA GLU A 100 -17.71 -2.77 18.19
C GLU A 100 -17.35 -4.25 18.26
N THR A 101 -16.35 -4.59 19.09
CA THR A 101 -15.93 -5.97 19.28
C THR A 101 -16.50 -6.56 20.57
N LEU A 102 -16.27 -7.86 20.79
CA LEU A 102 -16.63 -8.53 22.05
C LEU A 102 -15.88 -7.95 23.26
N ALA A 103 -14.72 -7.33 23.04
CA ALA A 103 -13.95 -6.67 24.09
C ALA A 103 -14.38 -5.21 24.23
N ARG A 104 -14.84 -4.85 25.43
CA ARG A 104 -15.28 -3.47 25.72
C ARG A 104 -14.15 -2.47 25.46
N GLY A 105 -14.47 -1.40 24.72
CA GLY A 105 -13.54 -0.34 24.39
C GLY A 105 -12.60 -0.65 23.23
N VAL A 106 -12.71 -1.85 22.63
CA VAL A 106 -11.98 -2.24 21.42
C VAL A 106 -12.94 -2.21 20.23
N HIS A 107 -12.53 -1.52 19.19
CA HIS A 107 -13.24 -1.41 17.93
C HIS A 107 -12.40 -2.03 16.82
N ALA A 108 -13.09 -2.57 15.82
CA ALA A 108 -12.48 -3.04 14.60
C ALA A 108 -12.91 -2.18 13.43
N ALA A 109 -12.03 -2.03 12.44
CA ALA A 109 -12.31 -1.36 11.19
C ALA A 109 -11.77 -2.15 10.01
N VAL A 110 -12.52 -2.17 8.91
CA VAL A 110 -11.98 -2.49 7.58
C VAL A 110 -11.80 -1.16 6.87
N ILE A 111 -10.57 -0.85 6.49
CA ILE A 111 -10.24 0.36 5.73
C ILE A 111 -9.83 -0.07 4.33
N THR A 112 -10.39 0.57 3.31
CA THR A 112 -10.15 0.28 1.89
C THR A 112 -9.72 1.55 1.17
N GLY A 113 -8.57 1.47 0.51
CA GLY A 113 -7.99 2.60 -0.21
C GLY A 113 -7.11 2.15 -1.38
N THR A 114 -6.85 3.08 -2.28
CA THR A 114 -5.84 2.89 -3.33
C THR A 114 -4.44 2.81 -2.73
N LEU A 115 -3.48 2.23 -3.45
CA LEU A 115 -2.10 2.17 -2.99
C LEU A 115 -1.48 3.57 -2.84
N ASN A 116 -1.95 4.55 -3.62
CA ASN A 116 -1.55 5.95 -3.43
C ASN A 116 -1.99 6.47 -2.06
N GLN A 117 -3.26 6.26 -1.70
CA GLN A 117 -3.77 6.67 -0.38
C GLN A 117 -3.04 5.92 0.74
N TRP A 118 -2.79 4.62 0.59
CA TRP A 118 -2.07 3.84 1.60
C TRP A 118 -0.63 4.33 1.80
N ARG A 119 0.03 4.74 0.73
CA ARG A 119 1.36 5.35 0.79
C ARG A 119 1.36 6.62 1.63
N ASP A 120 0.38 7.49 1.40
CA ASP A 120 0.21 8.75 2.14
C ASP A 120 -0.20 8.53 3.61
N ALA A 121 -1.07 7.55 3.85
CA ALA A 121 -1.51 7.18 5.20
C ALA A 121 -0.37 6.60 6.03
N VAL A 122 0.47 5.71 5.45
CA VAL A 122 1.68 5.20 6.12
C VAL A 122 2.65 6.34 6.42
N LYS A 123 2.88 7.26 5.47
CA LYS A 123 3.74 8.43 5.70
C LYS A 123 3.23 9.29 6.85
N THR A 124 1.93 9.57 6.89
CA THR A 124 1.30 10.42 7.91
C THR A 124 1.29 9.72 9.28
N GLY A 125 0.88 8.45 9.29
CA GLY A 125 0.73 7.63 10.48
C GLY A 125 2.05 7.22 11.12
N THR A 126 3.14 7.11 10.35
CA THR A 126 4.49 6.85 10.90
C THR A 126 5.23 8.11 11.34
N SER A 127 4.63 9.30 11.26
CA SER A 127 5.31 10.53 11.65
C SER A 127 5.58 10.61 13.15
N VAL A 128 6.64 11.33 13.53
CA VAL A 128 7.05 11.49 14.94
C VAL A 128 6.02 12.23 15.80
N ALA A 129 5.13 13.00 15.18
CA ALA A 129 4.07 13.74 15.86
C ALA A 129 2.86 12.87 16.24
N ARG A 130 2.74 11.65 15.69
CA ARG A 130 1.65 10.74 16.00
C ARG A 130 1.91 9.94 17.26
N GLU A 131 0.83 9.63 17.96
CA GLU A 131 0.83 8.76 19.14
C GLU A 131 1.50 7.41 18.86
N HIS A 132 2.11 6.85 19.91
CA HIS A 132 2.91 5.63 19.77
C HIS A 132 2.09 4.45 19.20
N ALA A 133 0.84 4.28 19.64
CA ALA A 133 -0.06 3.22 19.19
C ALA A 133 -0.39 3.32 17.69
N VAL A 134 -0.74 4.52 17.23
CA VAL A 134 -1.02 4.83 15.82
C VAL A 134 0.22 4.59 14.96
N ARG A 135 1.39 5.04 15.44
CA ARG A 135 2.67 4.83 14.76
C ARG A 135 3.00 3.35 14.61
N ALA A 136 2.80 2.57 15.67
CA ALA A 136 2.98 1.12 15.65
C ALA A 136 2.05 0.45 14.63
N CYS A 137 0.77 0.88 14.60
CA CYS A 137 -0.20 0.41 13.61
C CYS A 137 0.31 0.63 12.17
N TYR A 138 0.72 1.85 11.83
CA TYR A 138 1.17 2.15 10.46
C TYR A 138 2.54 1.58 10.11
N CYS A 139 3.43 1.39 11.08
CA CYS A 139 4.65 0.61 10.88
C CYS A 139 4.30 -0.83 10.47
N LYS A 140 3.32 -1.44 11.16
CA LYS A 140 2.84 -2.79 10.84
C LYS A 140 2.16 -2.84 9.47
N VAL A 141 1.31 -1.86 9.14
CA VAL A 141 0.68 -1.74 7.82
C VAL A 141 1.73 -1.69 6.72
N MET A 142 2.76 -0.85 6.86
CA MET A 142 3.85 -0.80 5.88
C MET A 142 4.54 -2.15 5.72
N VAL A 143 4.86 -2.84 6.82
CA VAL A 143 5.48 -4.17 6.77
C VAL A 143 4.58 -5.20 6.06
N LEU A 144 3.26 -5.10 6.21
CA LEU A 144 2.32 -5.97 5.48
C LEU A 144 2.38 -5.72 3.97
N PHE A 145 2.43 -4.45 3.54
CA PHE A 145 2.62 -4.12 2.12
C PHE A 145 3.98 -4.58 1.60
N GLU A 146 5.05 -4.43 2.38
CA GLU A 146 6.38 -4.93 2.00
C GLU A 146 6.39 -6.44 1.80
N ARG A 147 5.74 -7.18 2.70
CA ARG A 147 5.57 -8.64 2.58
C ARG A 147 4.70 -9.04 1.39
N ALA A 148 3.79 -8.19 0.95
CA ALA A 148 3.02 -8.35 -0.29
C ALA A 148 3.84 -7.96 -1.55
N GLY A 149 5.16 -7.75 -1.43
CA GLY A 149 6.03 -7.42 -2.54
C GLY A 149 6.00 -5.95 -2.96
N LEU A 150 5.45 -5.06 -2.13
CA LEU A 150 5.26 -3.64 -2.46
C LEU A 150 6.26 -2.71 -1.75
N ALA A 151 7.44 -3.22 -1.40
CA ALA A 151 8.47 -2.43 -0.73
C ALA A 151 8.93 -1.20 -1.54
N GLN A 152 8.89 -1.28 -2.88
CA GLN A 152 9.31 -0.18 -3.75
C GLN A 152 8.36 1.04 -3.70
N VAL A 153 7.15 0.92 -3.14
CA VAL A 153 6.19 2.05 -3.01
C VAL A 153 6.78 3.19 -2.18
N TRP A 154 7.62 2.87 -1.20
CA TRP A 154 8.25 3.86 -0.31
C TRP A 154 9.76 4.02 -0.59
N ALA A 155 10.24 3.67 -1.78
CA ALA A 155 11.67 3.73 -2.11
C ALA A 155 12.26 5.16 -2.03
N ASP A 156 11.42 6.20 -2.15
CA ASP A 156 11.80 7.60 -1.99
C ASP A 156 11.82 8.08 -0.53
N PHE A 157 11.49 7.22 0.42
CA PHE A 157 11.62 7.49 1.85
C PHE A 157 12.80 6.74 2.47
N THR A 158 13.33 7.30 3.55
CA THR A 158 14.31 6.64 4.42
C THR A 158 13.61 6.27 5.73
N LYS A 159 13.67 5.00 6.11
CA LYS A 159 13.22 4.55 7.44
C LYS A 159 14.24 4.97 8.48
N LYS A 160 13.84 5.79 9.45
CA LYS A 160 14.64 6.09 10.64
C LYS A 160 14.08 5.32 11.82
N SER A 161 14.88 4.39 12.33
CA SER A 161 14.54 3.61 13.52
C SER A 161 14.55 4.50 14.76
N THR A 162 13.60 4.23 15.64
CA THR A 162 13.55 4.76 17.01
C THR A 162 14.01 3.69 17.98
N THR A 163 14.20 4.04 19.26
CA THR A 163 14.59 3.10 20.32
C THR A 163 13.59 1.96 20.52
N ASP A 164 12.35 2.14 20.09
CA ASP A 164 11.22 1.28 20.46
C ASP A 164 10.84 0.29 19.34
N HIS A 165 11.81 -0.07 18.49
CA HIS A 165 11.62 -0.92 17.29
C HIS A 165 10.63 -0.37 16.23
N LEU A 166 10.08 0.83 16.46
CA LEU A 166 9.29 1.58 15.48
C LEU A 166 10.20 2.39 14.56
N PHE A 167 9.63 2.85 13.44
CA PHE A 167 10.31 3.75 12.53
C PHE A 167 9.41 4.90 12.10
N TYR A 168 10.03 5.96 11.59
CA TYR A 168 9.35 7.03 10.87
C TYR A 168 9.97 7.20 9.48
N LEU A 169 9.18 7.72 8.54
CA LEU A 169 9.62 7.95 7.17
C LEU A 169 10.11 9.39 6.99
N GLU A 170 11.34 9.54 6.51
CA GLU A 170 11.88 10.81 6.03
C GLU A 170 11.94 10.84 4.50
N ASP A 171 11.39 11.89 3.91
CA ASP A 171 11.44 12.12 2.46
C ASP A 171 12.88 12.41 2.02
N LYS A 172 13.43 11.60 1.10
CA LYS A 172 14.79 11.77 0.59
C LYS A 172 14.95 13.06 -0.24
N ARG A 173 13.85 13.60 -0.77
CA ARG A 173 13.87 14.77 -1.69
C ARG A 173 13.94 16.11 -0.96
N LYS A 174 13.75 16.11 0.36
CA LYS A 174 13.78 17.32 1.20
C LYS A 174 15.12 17.50 1.94
N ARG A 175 16.17 16.84 1.47
CA ARG A 175 17.55 17.03 1.94
C ARG A 175 18.35 17.82 0.92
#